data_AF-A0A3E0N7G0-F1
#
_entry.id   AF-A0A3E0N7G0-F1
#
_cell.length_a   1.000
_cell.length_b   1.000
_cell.length_c   1.000
_cell.angle_alpha   90.00
_cell.angle_beta   90.00
_cell.angle_gamma   90.00
#
_symmetry.space_group_name_H-M   'P 1'
#
loop_
_entity.id
_entity.type
_entity.pdbx_description
1 polymer ?
#
loop_
_entity_poly.entity_id
_entity_poly.type
_entity_poly.pdbx_seq_one_letter_code
_entity_poly.pdbx_strand_id
1 'polypeptide(L)' 'MADIIRIEAHDRDWVRFFRDPWDCDWCGLPTRGRVYEETQTVVCSACHKPLLEIDSDPRHYIAFEEDFD' A
#
# COMPACT_ATOMS: atom_id res chain seq x y z
N MET A 1 -4.76 36.72 -4.33
CA MET A 1 -5.28 35.86 -3.24
C MET A 1 -5.48 34.50 -3.85
N ALA A 2 -4.82 33.46 -3.34
CA ALA A 2 -4.97 32.11 -3.86
C ALA A 2 -6.09 31.42 -3.09
N ASP A 3 -7.07 30.88 -3.80
CA ASP A 3 -8.16 30.11 -3.22
C ASP A 3 -7.64 28.75 -2.77
N ILE A 4 -7.87 28.44 -1.50
CA ILE A 4 -7.54 27.15 -0.90
C ILE A 4 -8.68 26.19 -1.22
N ILE A 5 -8.49 25.34 -2.23
CA ILE A 5 -9.41 24.24 -2.53
C ILE A 5 -9.22 23.18 -1.45
N ARG A 6 -10.18 23.09 -0.52
CA ARG A 6 -10.25 21.98 0.43
C ARG A 6 -10.87 20.79 -0.29
N ILE A 7 -10.01 19.92 -0.81
CA ILE A 7 -10.42 18.61 -1.29
C ILE A 7 -10.75 17.81 -0.03
N GLU A 8 -12.04 17.60 0.24
CA GLU A 8 -12.47 16.60 1.21
C GLU A 8 -11.91 15.26 0.72
N ALA A 9 -10.99 14.69 1.50
CA ALA A 9 -10.43 13.38 1.24
C ALA A 9 -11.59 12.38 1.36
N HIS A 10 -12.30 12.16 0.26
CA HIS A 10 -13.18 11.02 0.10
C HIS A 10 -12.40 9.80 0.59
N ASP A 11 -13.01 9.02 1.49
CA ASP A 11 -12.54 7.71 1.90
C ASP A 11 -12.30 6.90 0.61
N ARG A 12 -11.08 6.98 0.07
CA ARG A 12 -10.70 6.21 -1.10
C ARG A 12 -10.86 4.76 -0.72
N ASP A 13 -11.66 4.02 -1.47
CA ASP A 13 -11.83 2.59 -1.25
C ASP A 13 -10.44 1.94 -1.23
N TRP A 14 -10.19 1.15 -0.18
CA TRP A 14 -8.91 0.52 0.05
C TRP A 14 -9.07 -0.93 0.47
N VAL A 15 -8.09 -1.74 0.08
CA VAL A 15 -8.00 -3.15 0.47
C VAL A 15 -6.73 -3.42 1.26
N ARG A 16 -6.75 -4.48 2.07
CA ARG A 16 -5.55 -4.97 2.76
C ARG A 16 -4.73 -5.79 1.79
N PHE A 17 -3.44 -5.51 1.69
CA PHE A 17 -2.55 -6.23 0.78
C PHE A 17 -1.99 -7.50 1.43
N PHE A 18 -1.53 -7.42 2.67
CA PHE A 18 -0.98 -8.55 3.41
C PHE A 18 -2.08 -9.29 4.18
N ARG A 19 -2.03 -10.62 4.12
CA ARG A 19 -2.91 -11.50 4.91
C ARG A 19 -2.63 -11.33 6.41
N ASP A 20 -1.37 -11.42 6.77
CA ASP A 20 -0.86 -11.30 8.14
C ASP A 20 -0.25 -9.91 8.40
N PRO A 21 -0.22 -9.45 9.67
CA PRO A 21 0.47 -8.22 10.02
C PRO A 21 1.97 -8.31 9.70
N TRP A 22 2.48 -7.30 9.01
CA TRP A 22 3.90 -7.12 8.70
C TRP A 22 4.44 -5.91 9.47
N ASP A 23 5.68 -5.97 9.95
CA ASP A 23 6.28 -4.83 10.65
C ASP A 23 6.78 -3.77 9.66
N CYS A 24 6.29 -2.54 9.79
CA CYS A 24 6.68 -1.48 8.88
C CYS A 24 8.12 -1.01 9.14
N ASP A 25 9.01 -1.15 8.15
CA ASP A 25 10.41 -0.70 8.25
C ASP A 25 10.56 0.81 8.53
N TRP A 26 9.54 1.60 8.22
CA TRP A 26 9.58 3.05 8.44
C TRP A 26 9.22 3.50 9.84
N CYS A 27 8.26 2.83 10.50
CA CYS A 27 7.71 3.28 11.78
C CYS A 27 7.76 2.20 12.87
N GLY A 28 8.16 0.98 12.53
CA GLY A 28 8.21 -0.17 13.44
C GLY A 28 6.85 -0.68 13.91
N LEU A 29 5.75 -0.16 13.35
CA LEU A 29 4.40 -0.56 13.73
C LEU A 29 3.88 -1.66 12.79
N PRO A 30 3.08 -2.61 13.32
CA PRO A 30 2.47 -3.64 12.50
C PRO A 30 1.44 -3.03 11.55
N THR A 31 1.49 -3.43 10.29
CA THR A 31 0.64 -2.96 9.20
C THR A 31 0.20 -4.14 8.35
N ARG A 32 -1.01 -4.07 7.80
CA ARG A 32 -1.48 -5.04 6.78
C ARG A 32 -1.36 -4.51 5.35
N GLY A 33 -0.76 -3.33 5.21
CA GLY A 33 -0.69 -2.63 3.93
C GLY A 33 -2.06 -2.13 3.48
N ARG A 34 -2.13 -0.93 2.92
CA ARG A 34 -3.31 -0.41 2.25
C ARG A 34 -2.97 -0.18 0.80
N VAL A 35 -3.85 -0.63 -0.09
CA VAL A 35 -3.82 -0.27 -1.51
C VAL A 35 -5.10 0.50 -1.75
N TYR A 36 -4.97 1.71 -2.29
CA TYR A 36 -6.11 2.56 -2.64
C TYR A 36 -6.49 2.34 -4.10
N GLU A 37 -7.77 2.56 -4.41
CA GLU A 37 -8.26 2.61 -5.79
C GLU A 37 -7.34 3.48 -6.67
N GLU A 38 -7.08 3.02 -7.89
CA GLU A 38 -6.22 3.70 -8.89
C GLU A 38 -4.73 3.85 -8.51
N THR A 39 -4.28 3.27 -7.39
CA THR A 39 -2.87 3.28 -6.99
C THR A 39 -2.25 1.89 -7.08
N GLN A 40 -1.04 1.81 -7.64
CA GLN A 40 -0.23 0.58 -7.66
C GLN A 40 0.81 0.58 -6.53
N THR A 41 0.46 1.17 -5.39
CA THR A 41 1.37 1.33 -4.26
C THR A 41 0.72 0.79 -2.99
N VAL A 42 1.45 -0.10 -2.32
CA VAL A 42 1.07 -0.58 -1.00
C VAL A 42 1.67 0.37 0.03
N VAL A 43 0.84 0.96 0.89
CA VAL A 43 1.31 1.87 1.96
C VAL A 43 1.04 1.32 3.35
N CYS A 44 1.81 1.79 4.33
CA CYS A 44 1.57 1.47 5.74
C CYS A 44 0.26 2.07 6.25
N SER A 45 -0.55 1.30 6.97
CA SER A 45 -1.79 1.79 7.58
C SER A 45 -1.58 2.81 8.70
N ALA A 46 -0.39 2.86 9.30
CA ALA A 46 -0.05 3.77 10.40
C ALA A 46 0.63 5.05 9.90
N CYS A 47 1.73 4.92 9.14
CA CYS A 47 2.53 6.06 8.71
C CYS A 47 2.30 6.48 7.25
N HIS A 48 1.47 5.75 6.49
CA HIS A 48 1.13 6.00 5.08
C HIS A 48 2.34 6.07 4.13
N LYS A 49 3.52 5.60 4.56
CA LYS A 49 4.70 5.48 3.70
C LYS A 49 4.61 4.24 2.80
N PRO A 50 5.19 4.30 1.58
CA PRO A 50 5.20 3.17 0.66
C PRO A 50 6.00 2.00 1.25
N LEU A 51 5.41 0.81 1.20
CA LEU A 51 6.02 -0.47 1.56
C LEU A 51 6.45 -1.24 0.32
N LEU A 52 5.64 -1.16 -0.74
CA LEU A 52 5.90 -1.79 -2.03
C LEU A 52 5.38 -0.89 -3.14
N GLU A 53 6.24 -0.60 -4.11
CA GLU A 53 5.86 0.01 -5.38
C GLU A 53 5.78 -1.11 -6.41
N ILE A 54 4.60 -1.30 -7.00
CA ILE A 54 4.40 -2.29 -8.06
C ILE A 54 4.77 -1.60 -9.37
N ASP A 55 6.04 -1.72 -9.77
CA ASP A 55 6.54 -1.20 -11.05
C ASP A 55 6.26 -2.19 -12.18
N SER A 56 6.18 -1.69 -13.42
CA SER A 56 5.99 -2.48 -14.65
C SER A 56 7.24 -3.25 -15.06
N ASP A 57 8.41 -2.93 -14.47
CA ASP A 57 9.65 -3.70 -14.60
C ASP A 57 9.74 -4.72 -13.44
N PRO A 58 9.47 -6.02 -13.69
CA PRO A 58 9.31 -7.02 -12.63
C PRO A 58 10.68 -7.36 -12.02
N ARG A 59 11.12 -6.57 -11.04
CA ARG A 59 12.26 -6.91 -10.17
C ARG A 59 11.89 -7.91 -9.08
N HIS A 60 10.61 -8.04 -8.77
CA HIS A 60 10.07 -8.92 -7.75
C HIS A 60 8.86 -9.67 -8.32
N TYR A 61 8.82 -10.98 -8.12
CA TYR A 61 7.70 -11.83 -8.51
C TYR A 61 6.89 -12.19 -7.27
N ILE A 62 5.58 -12.02 -7.35
CA ILE A 62 4.64 -12.55 -6.36
C ILE A 62 4.34 -13.97 -6.82
N ALA A 63 4.87 -14.97 -6.13
CA ALA A 63 4.56 -16.37 -6.38
C ALA A 63 3.58 -16.87 -5.33
N PHE A 64 2.56 -17.61 -5.75
CA PHE A 64 1.71 -18.34 -4.83
C PHE A 64 2.41 -19.65 -4.46
N GLU A 65 2.17 -20.18 -3.26
CA GLU A 65 2.78 -21.45 -2.84
C GLU A 65 2.43 -22.61 -3.79
N GLU A 66 1.29 -22.50 -4.50
CA GLU A 66 0.80 -23.45 -5.49
C GLU A 66 1.58 -23.43 -6.82
N ASP A 67 2.46 -22.44 -7.06
CA ASP A 67 3.28 -22.34 -8.29
C ASP A 67 4.59 -23.17 -8.21
N PHE A 68 4.87 -23.82 -7.07
CA PHE A 68 6.11 -24.56 -6.82
C PHE A 68 5.96 -26.10 -6.81
N ASP A 69 4.81 -26.64 -7.25
CA ASP A 69 4.54 -28.09 -7.38
C ASP A 69 4.60 -28.61 -8.84
#